data_AF-A0A0N5D5F9-F1
#
_entry.id   AF-A0A0N5D5F9-F1
#
_cell.length_a   1.000
_cell.length_b   1.000
_cell.length_c   1.000
_cell.angle_alpha   90.00
_cell.angle_beta   90.00
_cell.angle_gamma   90.00
#
_symmetry.space_group_name_H-M   'P 1'
#
loop_
_entity.id
_entity.type
_entity.pdbx_description
1 polymer ?
#
loop_
_entity_poly.entity_id
_entity_poly.type
_entity_poly.pdbx_seq_one_letter_code
_entity_poly.pdbx_strand_id
1 'polypeptide(L)'
;EVIAVTCSWCKRSYHNKVECLSQIFGKLCDGGVLRDIIIPPAWICRSICKTKIDKRKSITSDKNQLFTVKPMTIDGSKWLPHQPLLVFVNPKSGGNKGSKLLHTFCWLLNPRQVFDITTLEGPAFGLNMFRQLASNLRVLVCGGDGTVGWVLSTLDKV
;
A
#
# COMPACT_ATOMS: atom_id res chain seq x y z
N GLU A 1 18.49 28.73 4.20
CA GLU A 1 18.39 27.26 4.23
C GLU A 1 17.48 26.83 3.08
N VAL A 2 17.96 25.99 2.14
CA VAL A 2 17.15 25.57 0.99
C VAL A 2 16.42 24.29 1.37
N ILE A 3 15.12 24.40 1.62
CA ILE A 3 14.25 23.24 1.82
C ILE A 3 14.02 22.60 0.44
N ALA A 4 14.15 21.27 0.33
CA ALA A 4 13.80 20.54 -0.89
C ALA A 4 12.42 19.89 -0.75
N VAL A 5 11.59 20.01 -1.78
CA VAL A 5 10.29 19.32 -1.87
C VAL A 5 10.50 18.03 -2.65
N THR A 6 10.03 16.90 -2.11
CA THR A 6 10.14 15.59 -2.76
C THR A 6 8.76 15.04 -3.08
N CYS A 7 8.58 14.54 -4.31
CA CYS A 7 7.33 13.89 -4.69
C CYS A 7 7.19 12.53 -3.98
N SER A 8 6.05 12.30 -3.31
CA SER A 8 5.78 11.04 -2.62
C SER A 8 5.70 9.81 -3.54
N TRP A 9 5.50 9.98 -4.85
CA TRP A 9 5.35 8.86 -5.79
C TRP A 9 6.63 8.60 -6.58
N CYS A 10 7.08 9.57 -7.39
CA CYS A 10 8.27 9.40 -8.24
C CYS A 10 9.61 9.64 -7.54
N LYS A 11 9.59 10.10 -6.27
CA LYS A 11 10.77 10.37 -5.44
C LYS A 11 11.75 11.42 -5.96
N ARG A 12 11.41 12.15 -7.03
CA ARG A 12 12.21 13.30 -7.50
C ARG A 12 12.11 14.44 -6.49
N SER A 13 13.25 15.07 -6.23
CA SER A 13 13.39 16.21 -5.31
C SER A 13 13.71 17.48 -6.08
N TYR A 14 13.14 18.59 -5.64
CA TYR A 14 13.30 19.90 -6.26
C TYR A 14 13.51 20.95 -5.18
N HIS A 15 14.27 22.00 -5.50
CA HIS A 15 14.43 23.11 -4.57
C HIS A 15 13.09 23.83 -4.36
N ASN A 16 12.80 24.22 -3.12
CA ASN A 16 11.63 25.00 -2.77
C ASN A 16 11.82 26.49 -3.17
N LYS A 17 12.05 26.73 -4.46
CA LYS A 17 12.15 28.04 -5.10
C LYS A 17 11.20 28.07 -6.29
N VAL A 18 10.56 29.21 -6.51
CA VAL A 18 9.55 29.39 -7.58
C VAL A 18 10.11 29.02 -8.95
N GLU A 19 11.36 29.37 -9.25
CA GLU A 19 12.05 29.04 -10.51
C GLU A 19 12.21 27.54 -10.76
N CYS A 20 12.43 26.75 -9.70
CA CYS A 20 12.55 25.30 -9.79
C CYS A 20 11.17 24.64 -9.84
N LEU A 21 10.19 25.18 -9.12
CA LEU A 21 8.83 24.64 -9.04
C LEU A 21 8.00 24.92 -10.31
N SER A 22 8.22 26.05 -10.98
CA SER A 22 7.51 26.41 -12.22
C SER A 22 7.71 25.39 -13.34
N GLN A 23 8.87 24.72 -13.38
CA GLN A 23 9.18 23.68 -14.37
C GLN A 23 8.35 22.40 -14.21
N ILE A 24 7.71 22.23 -13.05
CA ILE A 24 6.99 21.02 -12.64
C ILE A 24 5.51 21.32 -12.43
N PHE A 25 5.16 22.56 -12.10
CA PHE A 25 3.79 23.00 -11.92
C PHE A 25 2.96 22.70 -13.18
N GLY A 26 1.83 22.00 -13.01
CA GLY A 26 0.97 21.56 -14.11
C GLY A 26 1.39 20.25 -14.80
N LYS A 27 2.56 19.68 -14.50
CA LYS A 27 2.93 18.33 -14.98
C LYS A 27 2.37 17.26 -14.04
N LEU A 28 1.65 16.30 -14.61
CA LEU A 28 1.20 15.12 -13.89
C LEU A 28 2.40 14.21 -13.55
N CYS A 29 2.41 13.65 -12.34
CA CYS A 29 3.43 12.70 -11.91
C CYS A 29 3.31 11.39 -12.73
N ASP A 30 4.45 10.88 -13.18
CA ASP A 30 4.59 9.64 -13.97
C ASP A 30 4.83 8.39 -13.11
N GLY A 31 4.81 8.52 -11.78
CA GLY A 31 5.10 7.43 -10.84
C GLY A 31 6.59 7.08 -10.72
N GLY A 32 7.46 7.64 -11.55
CA GLY A 32 8.90 7.40 -11.53
C GLY A 32 9.27 5.93 -11.81
N VAL A 33 10.42 5.51 -11.26
CA VAL A 33 11.00 4.16 -11.50
C VAL A 33 10.12 3.04 -10.94
N LEU A 34 9.36 3.30 -9.88
CA LEU A 34 8.52 2.30 -9.20
C LEU A 34 7.06 2.33 -9.67
N ARG A 35 6.76 3.02 -10.79
CA ARG A 35 5.39 3.19 -11.29
C ARG A 35 4.65 1.87 -11.52
N ASP A 36 5.36 0.80 -11.87
CA ASP A 36 4.72 -0.48 -12.22
C ASP A 36 4.25 -1.27 -10.99
N ILE A 37 4.72 -0.89 -9.79
CA ILE A 37 4.47 -1.62 -8.54
C ILE A 37 3.69 -0.80 -7.49
N ILE A 38 3.70 0.53 -7.58
CA ILE A 38 3.00 1.40 -6.62
C ILE A 38 1.51 1.45 -6.95
N ILE A 39 0.65 1.27 -5.94
CA ILE A 39 -0.79 1.47 -6.06
C ILE A 39 -1.12 2.97 -5.95
N PRO A 40 -1.76 3.56 -6.99
CA PRO A 40 -2.24 4.93 -6.93
C PRO A 40 -3.27 5.12 -5.80
N PRO A 41 -3.28 6.28 -5.10
CA PRO A 41 -4.27 6.56 -4.06
C PRO A 41 -5.72 6.39 -4.51
N ALA A 42 -5.99 6.69 -5.78
CA ALA A 42 -7.31 6.60 -6.37
C ALA A 42 -7.86 5.16 -6.44
N TRP A 43 -7.00 4.14 -6.39
CA TRP A 43 -7.44 2.73 -6.30
C TRP A 43 -7.84 2.33 -4.88
N ILE A 44 -7.56 3.14 -3.85
CA ILE A 44 -7.86 2.82 -2.46
C ILE A 44 -9.24 3.37 -2.11
N CYS A 45 -10.22 2.49 -2.11
CA CYS A 45 -11.59 2.84 -1.74
C CYS A 45 -11.83 2.54 -0.27
N ARG A 46 -12.43 3.51 0.44
CA ARG A 46 -13.01 3.25 1.76
C ARG A 46 -14.25 2.39 1.56
N SER A 47 -14.28 1.20 2.16
CA SER A 47 -15.49 0.40 2.21
C SER A 47 -16.46 1.10 3.17
N ILE A 48 -17.44 1.82 2.62
CA ILE A 48 -18.60 2.22 3.40
C ILE A 48 -19.39 0.94 3.59
N CYS A 49 -19.40 0.40 4.81
CA CYS A 49 -20.34 -0.64 5.18
C CYS A 49 -21.74 -0.08 4.94
N LYS A 50 -22.35 -0.39 3.79
CA LYS A 50 -23.79 -0.22 3.62
C LYS A 50 -24.41 -1.15 4.64
N THR A 51 -24.76 -0.62 5.81
CA THR A 51 -25.65 -1.28 6.74
C THR A 51 -26.95 -1.54 6.00
N LYS A 52 -27.08 -2.73 5.41
CA LYS A 52 -28.39 -3.31 5.25
C LYS A 52 -28.95 -3.43 6.66
N ILE A 53 -30.04 -2.72 6.88
CA ILE A 53 -30.86 -2.80 8.06
C ILE A 53 -31.35 -4.24 8.13
N ASP A 54 -30.63 -5.09 8.87
CA ASP A 54 -31.19 -6.32 9.41
C ASP A 54 -30.68 -6.48 10.84
N LYS A 55 -31.66 -6.50 11.75
CA LYS A 55 -31.50 -6.46 13.20
C LYS A 55 -30.88 -7.78 13.68
N ARG A 56 -30.03 -7.64 14.72
CA ARG A 56 -29.59 -8.63 15.73
C ARG A 56 -28.16 -9.18 15.57
N LYS A 57 -27.20 -8.53 16.22
CA LYS A 57 -26.49 -9.04 17.42
C LYS A 57 -25.45 -8.01 17.91
N SER A 58 -25.17 -8.09 19.20
CA SER A 58 -24.54 -7.12 20.10
C SER A 58 -23.04 -6.87 19.88
N ILE A 59 -22.67 -5.59 19.99
CA ILE A 59 -21.53 -5.00 20.74
C ILE A 59 -20.35 -5.95 21.03
N THR A 60 -19.23 -5.80 20.30
CA THR A 60 -17.90 -5.38 20.80
C THR A 60 -16.86 -5.41 19.66
N SER A 61 -15.90 -4.48 19.69
CA SER A 61 -14.69 -4.31 18.87
C SER A 61 -14.79 -3.60 17.50
N ASP A 62 -14.26 -2.37 17.51
CA ASP A 62 -13.71 -1.55 16.42
C ASP A 62 -14.28 -1.68 15.00
N LYS A 63 -15.06 -0.64 14.64
CA LYS A 63 -15.34 -0.24 13.26
C LYS A 63 -14.05 0.25 12.60
N ASN A 64 -13.08 -0.65 12.39
CA ASN A 64 -11.91 -0.34 11.59
C ASN A 64 -12.41 -0.11 10.17
N GLN A 65 -12.28 1.13 9.70
CA GLN A 65 -12.73 1.58 8.39
C GLN A 65 -12.03 0.74 7.31
N LEU A 66 -12.67 -0.36 6.88
CA LEU A 66 -12.06 -1.33 5.98
C LEU A 66 -11.80 -0.64 4.64
N PHE A 67 -10.58 -0.77 4.14
CA PHE A 67 -10.21 -0.29 2.80
C PHE A 67 -10.21 -1.48 1.85
N THR A 68 -10.54 -1.22 0.58
CA THR A 68 -10.42 -2.18 -0.51
C THR A 68 -9.65 -1.53 -1.65
N VAL A 69 -8.79 -2.29 -2.30
CA VAL A 69 -8.07 -1.82 -3.48
C VAL A 69 -8.83 -2.29 -4.72
N LYS A 70 -9.28 -1.33 -5.52
CA LYS A 70 -10.00 -1.59 -6.78
C LYS A 70 -9.26 -0.93 -7.93
N PRO A 71 -8.84 -1.69 -8.95
CA PRO A 71 -8.29 -1.09 -10.14
C PRO A 71 -9.34 -0.22 -10.82
N MET A 72 -9.00 1.05 -11.02
CA MET A 72 -9.83 2.01 -11.72
C MET A 72 -9.04 2.60 -12.89
N THR A 73 -9.66 2.62 -14.07
CA THR A 73 -9.20 3.43 -15.19
C THR A 73 -9.56 4.88 -14.87
N ILE A 74 -8.54 5.70 -14.62
CA ILE A 74 -8.75 7.13 -14.40
C ILE A 74 -8.43 7.81 -15.71
N ASP A 75 -9.42 8.46 -16.31
CA ASP A 75 -9.22 9.28 -17.50
C ASP A 75 -8.11 10.30 -17.22
N GLY A 76 -6.99 10.18 -17.94
CA GLY A 76 -5.83 11.06 -17.81
C GLY A 76 -4.73 10.61 -16.82
N SER A 77 -4.89 9.50 -16.09
CA SER A 77 -3.76 8.94 -15.32
C SER A 77 -2.76 8.27 -16.24
N LYS A 78 -1.59 8.89 -16.40
CA LYS A 78 -0.54 8.47 -17.34
C LYS A 78 0.20 7.20 -16.91
N TRP A 79 0.02 6.74 -15.67
CA TRP A 79 0.65 5.52 -15.17
C TRP A 79 -0.34 4.69 -14.34
N LEU A 80 -0.41 3.40 -14.68
CA LEU A 80 -1.16 2.38 -13.95
C LEU A 80 -0.21 1.20 -13.70
N PRO A 81 -0.19 0.62 -12.48
CA PRO A 81 0.73 -0.46 -12.17
C PRO A 81 0.33 -1.74 -12.90
N HIS A 82 1.25 -2.30 -13.69
CA HIS A 82 1.07 -3.61 -14.33
C HIS A 82 1.23 -4.77 -13.35
N GLN A 83 2.09 -4.61 -12.34
CA GLN A 83 2.40 -5.64 -11.36
C GLN A 83 2.41 -5.05 -9.94
N PRO A 84 1.23 -4.67 -9.40
CA PRO A 84 1.10 -4.18 -8.03
C PRO A 84 1.88 -5.01 -7.02
N LEU A 85 2.55 -4.34 -6.08
CA LEU A 85 3.27 -5.02 -5.00
C LEU A 85 2.50 -4.91 -3.68
N LEU A 86 2.29 -6.03 -3.02
CA LEU A 86 1.84 -6.14 -1.63
C LEU A 86 3.01 -6.63 -0.79
N VAL A 87 3.38 -5.89 0.25
CA VAL A 87 4.53 -6.19 1.11
C VAL A 87 4.04 -6.55 2.51
N PHE A 88 4.43 -7.73 2.99
CA PHE A 88 4.31 -8.12 4.39
C PHE A 88 5.68 -8.09 5.05
N VAL A 89 5.80 -7.40 6.18
CA VAL A 89 7.04 -7.30 6.93
C VAL A 89 6.80 -7.81 8.35
N ASN A 90 7.71 -8.64 8.84
CA ASN A 90 7.81 -8.96 10.26
C ASN A 90 8.86 -8.04 10.91
N PRO A 91 8.48 -7.02 11.70
CA PRO A 91 9.42 -6.03 12.22
C PRO A 91 10.49 -6.64 13.14
N LYS A 92 10.18 -7.77 13.78
CA LYS A 92 11.04 -8.47 14.74
C LYS A 92 12.10 -9.37 14.07
N SER A 93 11.98 -9.62 12.76
CA SER A 93 12.93 -10.46 12.02
C SER A 93 14.26 -9.75 11.72
N GLY A 94 15.32 -10.54 11.50
CA GLY A 94 16.62 -10.05 11.02
C GLY A 94 17.39 -9.18 12.02
N GLY A 95 17.25 -9.43 13.32
CA GLY A 95 17.88 -8.64 14.38
C GLY A 95 17.28 -7.24 14.51
N ASN A 96 15.95 -7.14 14.52
CA ASN A 96 15.17 -5.89 14.57
C ASN A 96 15.38 -4.93 13.38
N LYS A 97 15.97 -5.41 12.28
CA LYS A 97 16.06 -4.66 11.02
C LYS A 97 14.71 -4.57 10.29
N GLY A 98 13.75 -5.44 10.64
CA GLY A 98 12.41 -5.44 10.05
C GLY A 98 11.67 -4.10 10.20
N SER A 99 11.78 -3.43 11.35
CA SER A 99 11.16 -2.10 11.55
C SER A 99 11.71 -1.04 10.61
N LYS A 100 13.02 -1.04 10.37
CA LYS A 100 13.66 -0.12 9.42
C LYS A 100 13.18 -0.39 7.99
N LEU A 101 13.10 -1.68 7.63
CA LEU A 101 12.63 -2.11 6.32
C LEU A 101 11.15 -1.78 6.09
N LEU A 102 10.30 -1.94 7.10
CA LEU A 102 8.90 -1.50 7.09
C LEU A 102 8.83 0.01 6.79
N HIS A 103 9.60 0.83 7.49
CA HIS A 103 9.65 2.27 7.26
C HIS A 103 10.14 2.62 5.85
N THR A 104 11.20 1.95 5.38
CA THR A 104 11.71 2.14 4.02
C THR A 104 10.66 1.79 2.96
N PHE A 105 9.92 0.70 3.11
CA PHE A 105 8.85 0.36 2.18
C PHE A 105 7.68 1.34 2.24
N CYS A 106 7.27 1.79 3.44
CA CYS A 106 6.25 2.85 3.58
C CYS A 106 6.71 4.17 2.96
N TRP A 107 8.02 4.44 2.95
CA TRP A 107 8.57 5.56 2.22
C TRP A 107 8.53 5.30 0.72
N LEU A 108 8.99 4.17 0.21
CA LEU A 108 9.10 3.89 -1.23
C LEU A 108 7.74 3.71 -1.94
N LEU A 109 6.80 3.05 -1.27
CA LEU A 109 5.52 2.62 -1.83
C LEU A 109 4.36 3.40 -1.21
N ASN A 110 3.13 3.12 -1.66
CA ASN A 110 1.97 3.56 -0.92
C ASN A 110 1.95 2.85 0.45
N PRO A 111 1.84 3.56 1.59
CA PRO A 111 1.82 2.91 2.91
C PRO A 111 0.71 1.87 3.07
N ARG A 112 -0.36 1.94 2.27
CA ARG A 112 -1.44 0.93 2.26
C ARG A 112 -1.07 -0.37 1.55
N GLN A 113 0.10 -0.45 0.91
CA GLN A 113 0.66 -1.67 0.33
C GLN A 113 1.61 -2.41 1.30
N VAL A 114 1.90 -1.82 2.46
CA VAL A 114 2.93 -2.32 3.36
C VAL A 114 2.28 -2.68 4.70
N PHE A 115 2.38 -3.94 5.07
CA PHE A 115 1.71 -4.50 6.24
C PHE A 115 2.73 -5.03 7.23
N ASP A 116 2.59 -4.61 8.47
CA ASP A 116 3.19 -5.31 9.60
C ASP A 116 2.38 -6.59 9.85
N ILE A 117 2.97 -7.73 9.53
CA ILE A 117 2.31 -9.04 9.65
C ILE A 117 2.00 -9.43 11.11
N THR A 118 2.64 -8.77 12.08
CA THR A 118 2.40 -9.03 13.51
C THR A 118 1.18 -8.27 14.06
N THR A 119 0.57 -7.42 13.24
CA THR A 119 -0.58 -6.58 13.59
C THR A 119 -1.82 -6.97 12.78
N LEU A 120 -3.01 -6.46 13.16
CA LEU A 120 -4.26 -6.48 12.36
C LEU A 120 -4.60 -7.82 11.68
N GLU A 121 -5.06 -8.82 12.44
CA GLU A 121 -5.46 -10.16 11.93
C GLU A 121 -4.42 -10.89 11.06
N GLY A 122 -3.18 -10.39 11.00
CA GLY A 122 -2.09 -10.97 10.22
C GLY A 122 -2.23 -10.77 8.70
N PRO A 123 -1.74 -11.72 7.89
CA PRO A 123 -1.70 -11.56 6.44
C PRO A 123 -3.08 -11.56 5.77
N ALA A 124 -4.10 -12.15 6.42
CA ALA A 124 -5.45 -12.25 5.88
C ALA A 124 -6.05 -10.89 5.54
N PHE A 125 -5.79 -9.88 6.36
CA PHE A 125 -6.28 -8.52 6.14
C PHE A 125 -5.75 -7.92 4.83
N GLY A 126 -4.42 -7.94 4.65
CA GLY A 126 -3.78 -7.41 3.45
C GLY A 126 -4.19 -8.16 2.18
N LEU A 127 -4.28 -9.50 2.27
CA LEU A 127 -4.69 -10.34 1.15
C LEU A 127 -6.14 -10.05 0.72
N ASN A 128 -7.06 -9.92 1.68
CA ASN A 128 -8.45 -9.56 1.38
C ASN A 128 -8.58 -8.15 0.79
N MET A 129 -7.81 -7.19 1.30
CA MET A 129 -7.81 -5.80 0.80
C MET A 129 -7.40 -5.73 -0.68
N PHE A 130 -6.51 -6.63 -1.13
CA PHE A 130 -5.97 -6.68 -2.50
C PHE A 130 -6.59 -7.78 -3.39
N ARG A 131 -7.64 -8.47 -2.92
CA ARG A 131 -8.26 -9.62 -3.63
C ARG A 131 -8.61 -9.33 -5.10
N GLN A 132 -9.05 -8.11 -5.41
CA GLN A 132 -9.43 -7.74 -6.77
C GLN A 132 -8.25 -7.62 -7.75
N LEU A 133 -7.01 -7.61 -7.24
CA LEU A 133 -5.79 -7.55 -8.03
C LEU A 133 -5.09 -8.90 -8.18
N ALA A 134 -5.68 -9.99 -7.67
CA ALA A 134 -5.03 -11.29 -7.51
C ALA A 134 -4.36 -11.84 -8.79
N SER A 135 -4.90 -11.56 -9.98
CA SER A 135 -4.33 -12.05 -11.25
C SER A 135 -2.93 -11.51 -11.56
N ASN A 136 -2.61 -10.30 -11.10
CA ASN A 136 -1.36 -9.58 -11.43
C ASN A 136 -0.61 -9.08 -10.18
N LEU A 137 -1.04 -9.50 -8.99
CA LEU A 137 -0.46 -9.07 -7.72
C LEU A 137 0.85 -9.80 -7.43
N ARG A 138 1.89 -9.05 -7.10
CA ARG A 138 3.14 -9.57 -6.54
C ARG A 138 3.08 -9.45 -5.03
N VAL A 139 3.41 -10.52 -4.31
CA VAL A 139 3.51 -10.53 -2.86
C VAL A 139 4.97 -10.66 -2.45
N LEU A 140 5.48 -9.71 -1.67
CA LEU A 140 6.80 -9.76 -1.05
C LEU A 140 6.64 -9.97 0.45
N VAL A 141 7.30 -11.00 0.97
CA VAL A 141 7.30 -11.31 2.41
C VAL A 141 8.70 -11.12 2.95
N CYS A 142 8.85 -10.27 3.96
CA CYS A 142 10.10 -9.97 4.62
C CYS A 142 10.06 -10.52 6.06
N GLY A 143 10.58 -11.73 6.24
CA GLY A 143 10.65 -12.42 7.53
C GLY A 143 11.46 -13.71 7.40
N GLY A 144 11.44 -14.55 8.45
CA GLY A 144 11.97 -15.92 8.37
C GLY A 144 10.96 -16.89 7.77
N ASP A 145 11.34 -18.17 7.68
CA ASP A 145 10.52 -19.23 7.06
C ASP A 145 9.13 -19.34 7.69
N GLY A 146 9.01 -19.21 9.01
CA GLY A 146 7.70 -19.22 9.69
C GLY A 146 6.77 -18.08 9.26
N THR A 147 7.33 -16.91 8.93
CA THR A 147 6.54 -15.77 8.42
C THR A 147 6.06 -16.06 7.00
N VAL A 148 6.94 -16.61 6.15
CA VAL A 148 6.59 -17.00 4.78
C VAL A 148 5.52 -18.11 4.79
N GLY A 149 5.71 -19.15 5.60
CA GLY A 149 4.75 -20.23 5.76
C GLY A 149 3.38 -19.75 6.24
N TRP A 150 3.31 -18.76 7.14
CA TRP A 150 2.05 -18.17 7.57
C TRP A 150 1.32 -17.43 6.44
N VAL A 151 2.03 -16.64 5.62
CA VAL A 151 1.44 -15.95 4.46
C VAL A 151 0.90 -16.96 3.45
N LEU A 152 1.71 -17.97 3.08
CA LEU A 152 1.31 -19.03 2.15
C LEU A 152 0.07 -19.81 2.65
N SER A 153 0.08 -20.21 3.92
CA SER A 153 -1.06 -20.92 4.52
C SER A 153 -2.34 -20.07 4.57
N THR A 154 -2.21 -18.74 4.53
CA THR A 154 -3.35 -17.83 4.50
C THR A 154 -3.81 -17.57 3.07
N LEU A 155 -2.89 -17.49 2.12
CA LEU A 155 -3.20 -17.42 0.68
C LEU A 155 -4.06 -18.61 0.24
N ASP A 156 -3.75 -19.82 0.69
CA ASP A 156 -4.53 -21.02 0.36
C ASP A 156 -5.99 -20.96 0.86
N LYS A 157 -6.28 -20.09 1.83
CA LYS A 157 -7.62 -19.95 2.46
C LYS A 157 -8.45 -18.81 1.89
N VAL A 158 -7.86 -17.88 1.13
CA VAL A 158 -8.49 -16.66 0.61
C VAL A 158 -8.91 -16.86 -0.83
#